data_AF-A0AB37W455-F1
#
_entry.id   AF-A0AB37W455-F1
#
_cell.length_a   1.000
_cell.length_b   1.000
_cell.length_c   1.000
_cell.angle_alpha   90.00
_cell.angle_beta   90.00
_cell.angle_gamma   90.00
#
_symmetry.space_group_name_H-M   'P 1'
#
loop_
_entity.id
_entity.type
_entity.pdbx_description
1 polymer ?
#
loop_
_entity_poly.entity_id
_entity_poly.type
_entity_poly.pdbx_seq_one_letter_code
_entity_poly.pdbx_strand_id
1 'polypeptide(L)'
;MASTQHQRVEEKVYGILGKEDLIDDSTGVIPMRGPKTELSLKDRFARRLPKMLGAETDIQQANNDNTINIYLTRSRPTNQVRISLNNELRKFVQAMEAALASIAKNADGPQHELQIACDELWDVVLIFNRSKIELIIQRLKKIFEDYQTTYVDLVARMFGIDDLECKHYMLDRELGDRIISLSQQINSYDGSVKELDTLVHTASEMTRVLLHLRERLRSLLQRTLFADGLYDLICMLGFPERVHHTMVRSARASKGFEHVKFHFRPSSPGKAVSFAVATESSMQPDAKKPWLSPQRQEKLKL
;
A
#
# COMPACT_ATOMS: atom_id res chain seq x y z
N MET A 1 -29.67 -23.84 -14.49
CA MET A 1 -28.31 -24.38 -14.63
C MET A 1 -27.33 -23.21 -14.63
N ALA A 2 -26.35 -23.24 -13.70
CA ALA A 2 -25.08 -22.50 -13.60
C ALA A 2 -25.05 -21.02 -14.05
N SER A 3 -24.93 -19.99 -13.18
CA SER A 3 -23.81 -19.67 -12.26
C SER A 3 -22.44 -19.56 -12.94
N THR A 4 -21.67 -18.54 -12.53
CA THR A 4 -20.34 -18.05 -12.97
C THR A 4 -20.43 -17.00 -14.09
N GLN A 5 -19.81 -15.82 -14.03
CA GLN A 5 -18.57 -15.46 -13.34
C GLN A 5 -18.44 -13.92 -13.28
N HIS A 6 -19.09 -13.26 -12.31
CA HIS A 6 -18.68 -11.92 -11.89
C HIS A 6 -17.93 -12.03 -10.57
N GLN A 7 -16.74 -12.63 -10.65
CA GLN A 7 -15.72 -12.45 -9.63
C GLN A 7 -15.21 -11.02 -9.81
N ARG A 8 -15.93 -10.04 -9.24
CA ARG A 8 -15.40 -8.68 -9.07
C ARG A 8 -14.13 -8.84 -8.24
N VAL A 9 -12.98 -8.71 -8.90
CA VAL A 9 -11.71 -8.51 -8.21
C VAL A 9 -11.90 -7.21 -7.43
N GLU A 10 -12.19 -7.29 -6.13
CA GLU A 10 -12.23 -6.11 -5.29
C GLU A 10 -10.88 -5.42 -5.41
N GLU A 11 -10.91 -4.18 -5.93
CA GLU A 11 -9.71 -3.36 -6.05
C GLU A 11 -9.18 -3.16 -4.63
N LYS A 12 -8.00 -3.75 -4.35
CA LYS A 12 -7.39 -3.67 -3.02
C LYS A 12 -6.88 -2.25 -2.81
N VAL A 13 -7.25 -1.64 -1.67
CA VAL A 13 -6.94 -0.23 -1.35
C VAL A 13 -5.42 0.01 -1.30
N TYR A 14 -4.71 -0.95 -0.74
CA TYR A 14 -3.26 -1.12 -0.87
C TYR A 14 -2.98 -2.40 -1.66
N GLY A 15 -1.78 -2.54 -2.24
CA GLY A 15 -1.34 -3.83 -2.77
C GLY A 15 -1.37 -4.94 -1.70
N ILE A 16 -1.12 -6.19 -2.08
CA ILE A 16 -1.15 -7.33 -1.14
C ILE A 16 -0.21 -7.06 0.04
N LEU A 17 -0.76 -6.99 1.25
CA LEU A 17 0.03 -6.87 2.48
C LEU A 17 0.64 -8.23 2.81
N GLY A 18 1.97 -8.27 2.92
CA GLY A 18 2.73 -9.43 3.35
C GLY A 18 2.96 -9.40 4.86
N LYS A 19 3.43 -10.52 5.42
CA LYS A 19 3.78 -10.61 6.86
C LYS A 19 4.78 -9.52 7.29
N GLU A 20 5.68 -9.14 6.41
CA GLU A 20 6.68 -8.10 6.69
C GLU A 20 6.11 -6.69 6.73
N ASP A 21 4.89 -6.45 6.21
CA ASP A 21 4.19 -5.17 6.35
C ASP A 21 3.56 -4.98 7.74
N LEU A 22 3.53 -6.03 8.56
CA LEU A 22 3.05 -6.00 9.94
C LEU A 22 4.18 -5.87 10.96
N ILE A 23 5.44 -5.90 10.52
CA ILE A 23 6.59 -5.70 11.40
C ILE A 23 6.55 -4.29 11.97
N ASP A 24 6.66 -4.20 13.28
CA ASP A 24 6.71 -2.92 13.96
C ASP A 24 8.10 -2.26 13.82
N ASP A 25 8.10 -1.05 13.28
CA ASP A 25 9.29 -0.19 13.17
C ASP A 25 9.24 1.00 14.13
N SER A 26 8.21 1.09 14.98
CA SER A 26 8.11 2.15 16.01
C SER A 26 9.15 1.98 17.11
N THR A 27 9.70 0.76 17.25
CA THR A 27 10.71 0.44 18.26
C THR A 27 12.11 0.45 17.64
N GLY A 28 13.11 0.84 18.44
CA GLY A 28 14.52 0.76 18.04
C GLY A 28 15.04 -0.68 17.84
N VAL A 29 14.23 -1.68 18.13
CA VAL A 29 14.59 -3.11 18.09
C VAL A 29 14.73 -3.58 16.64
N ILE A 30 15.83 -4.26 16.30
CA ILE A 30 16.04 -4.84 14.97
C ILE A 30 15.25 -6.15 14.89
N PRO A 31 14.25 -6.26 14.00
CA PRO A 31 13.44 -7.46 13.91
C PRO A 31 14.22 -8.61 13.26
N MET A 32 14.05 -9.82 13.78
CA MET A 32 14.78 -11.02 13.36
C MET A 32 13.85 -12.05 12.69
N ARG A 33 14.29 -12.67 11.60
CA ARG A 33 13.74 -13.91 11.03
C ARG A 33 14.57 -15.09 11.50
N GLY A 34 14.01 -15.83 12.47
CA GLY A 34 14.75 -16.90 13.14
C GLY A 34 15.94 -16.35 13.94
N PRO A 35 16.87 -17.21 14.39
CA PRO A 35 17.92 -16.80 15.33
C PRO A 35 19.07 -15.99 14.70
N LYS A 36 19.16 -15.88 13.37
CA LYS A 36 20.37 -15.38 12.70
C LYS A 36 20.15 -14.39 11.55
N THR A 37 18.91 -14.21 11.08
CA THR A 37 18.67 -13.36 9.89
C THR A 37 17.98 -12.08 10.32
N GLU A 38 18.67 -10.95 10.27
CA GLU A 38 18.06 -9.64 10.46
C GLU A 38 17.10 -9.34 9.32
N LEU A 39 15.93 -8.77 9.64
CA LEU A 39 15.01 -8.29 8.64
C LEU A 39 15.42 -6.88 8.23
N SER A 40 15.81 -6.73 6.97
CA SER A 40 16.29 -5.48 6.38
C SER A 40 15.25 -4.36 6.46
N LEU A 41 15.63 -3.25 7.12
CA LEU A 41 14.83 -2.02 7.15
C LEU A 41 14.69 -1.42 5.74
N LYS A 42 15.76 -1.49 4.93
CA LYS A 42 15.77 -1.04 3.54
C LYS A 42 14.72 -1.79 2.70
N ASP A 43 14.60 -3.10 2.89
CA ASP A 43 13.65 -3.92 2.15
C ASP A 43 12.21 -3.65 2.60
N ARG A 44 11.97 -3.37 3.88
CA ARG A 44 10.66 -2.93 4.36
C ARG A 44 10.29 -1.57 3.78
N PHE A 45 11.20 -0.60 3.81
CA PHE A 45 11.01 0.71 3.20
C PHE A 45 10.66 0.61 1.71
N ALA A 46 11.48 -0.14 0.95
CA ALA A 46 11.31 -0.34 -0.49
C ALA A 46 9.99 -1.06 -0.87
N ARG A 47 9.39 -1.83 0.06
CA ARG A 47 8.10 -2.52 -0.17
C ARG A 47 6.89 -1.74 0.29
N ARG A 48 7.00 -0.99 1.39
CA ARG A 48 5.89 -0.24 1.98
C ARG A 48 5.60 1.04 1.21
N LEU A 49 6.65 1.78 0.84
CA LEU A 49 6.55 3.03 0.10
C LEU A 49 5.73 2.90 -1.19
N PRO A 50 5.99 1.97 -2.12
CA PRO A 50 5.22 1.87 -3.37
C PRO A 50 3.75 1.51 -3.14
N LYS A 51 3.43 0.71 -2.11
CA LYS A 51 2.05 0.36 -1.75
C LYS A 51 1.28 1.58 -1.25
N MET A 52 1.90 2.39 -0.39
CA MET A 52 1.31 3.64 0.09
C MET A 52 1.12 4.63 -1.07
N LEU A 53 2.12 4.80 -1.92
CA LEU A 53 2.07 5.72 -3.05
C LEU A 53 1.14 5.28 -4.18
N GLY A 54 0.88 3.97 -4.31
CA GLY A 54 0.19 3.42 -5.50
C GLY A 54 0.99 3.66 -6.78
N ALA A 55 2.33 3.59 -6.68
CA ALA A 55 3.28 3.79 -7.76
C ALA A 55 4.46 2.84 -7.57
N GLU A 56 5.09 2.42 -8.68
CA GLU A 56 6.33 1.64 -8.62
C GLU A 56 7.48 2.55 -8.18
N THR A 57 8.35 2.04 -7.31
CA THR A 57 9.49 2.77 -6.77
C THR A 57 10.79 2.02 -7.05
N ASP A 58 11.80 2.73 -7.55
CA ASP A 58 13.18 2.25 -7.68
C ASP A 58 14.08 3.13 -6.82
N ILE A 59 14.75 2.54 -5.83
CA ILE A 59 15.54 3.27 -4.83
C ILE A 59 17.02 3.03 -5.09
N GLN A 60 17.73 4.10 -5.42
CA GLN A 60 19.14 4.08 -5.73
C GLN A 60 19.89 4.92 -4.69
N GLN A 61 20.90 4.32 -4.05
CA GLN A 61 21.81 5.02 -3.16
C GLN A 61 23.13 5.22 -3.90
N ALA A 62 23.54 6.46 -4.12
CA ALA A 62 24.81 6.74 -4.79
C ALA A 62 25.96 6.38 -3.84
N ASN A 63 26.88 5.52 -4.29
CA ASN A 63 28.00 5.04 -3.47
C ASN A 63 28.95 6.15 -3.01
N ASN A 64 28.97 7.30 -3.70
CA ASN A 64 29.96 8.35 -3.48
C ASN A 64 29.38 9.64 -2.86
N ASP A 65 28.06 9.88 -2.95
CA ASP A 65 27.45 11.18 -2.64
C ASP A 65 26.53 11.20 -1.42
N ASN A 66 26.46 10.11 -0.64
CA ASN A 66 25.56 9.98 0.51
C ASN A 66 24.16 10.55 0.20
N THR A 67 23.63 10.21 -0.97
CA THR A 67 22.40 10.78 -1.55
C THR A 67 21.49 9.62 -1.91
N ILE A 68 20.21 9.72 -1.56
CA ILE A 68 19.18 8.72 -1.86
C ILE A 68 18.29 9.25 -2.99
N ASN A 69 18.28 8.57 -4.13
CA ASN A 69 17.40 8.88 -5.24
C ASN A 69 16.26 7.86 -5.29
N ILE A 70 15.03 8.34 -5.28
CA ILE A 70 13.82 7.50 -5.35
C ILE A 70 13.09 7.82 -6.65
N TYR A 71 13.10 6.88 -7.58
CA TYR A 71 12.44 7.01 -8.87
C TYR A 71 11.03 6.42 -8.80
N LEU A 72 10.04 7.26 -9.07
CA LEU A 72 8.63 6.91 -9.10
C LEU A 72 8.19 6.68 -10.55
N THR A 73 7.64 5.49 -10.82
CA THR A 73 7.04 5.14 -12.11
C THR A 73 5.57 4.84 -11.91
N ARG A 74 4.71 5.47 -12.70
CA ARG A 74 3.26 5.24 -12.69
C ARG A 74 2.76 5.10 -14.11
N SER A 75 1.83 4.17 -14.36
CA SER A 75 1.16 4.01 -15.66
C SER A 75 0.59 5.33 -16.16
N ARG A 76 0.78 5.64 -17.45
CA ARG A 76 0.40 6.94 -18.03
C ARG A 76 -1.07 7.25 -17.75
N PRO A 77 -1.39 8.43 -17.21
CA PRO A 77 -2.78 8.82 -16.99
C PRO A 77 -3.45 9.04 -18.35
N THR A 78 -4.53 8.32 -18.64
CA THR A 78 -5.36 8.56 -19.83
C THR A 78 -6.52 9.53 -19.55
N ASN A 79 -6.86 9.78 -18.28
CA ASN A 79 -8.04 10.53 -17.87
C ASN A 79 -7.70 11.64 -16.86
N GLN A 80 -8.52 12.71 -16.85
CA GLN A 80 -8.38 13.90 -16.02
C GLN A 80 -8.28 13.62 -14.51
N VAL A 81 -9.03 12.64 -14.00
CA VAL A 81 -8.97 12.17 -12.60
C VAL A 81 -7.55 11.70 -12.23
N ARG A 82 -6.86 11.03 -13.14
CA ARG A 82 -5.48 10.56 -12.92
C ARG A 82 -4.44 11.68 -13.02
N ILE A 83 -4.78 12.81 -13.64
CA ILE A 83 -3.91 14.01 -13.70
C ILE A 83 -3.93 14.72 -12.34
N SER A 84 -5.11 14.92 -11.73
CA SER A 84 -5.21 15.50 -10.37
C SER A 84 -4.42 14.68 -9.34
N LEU A 85 -4.59 13.36 -9.39
CA LEU A 85 -3.90 12.41 -8.52
C LEU A 85 -2.37 12.43 -8.67
N ASN A 86 -1.85 12.85 -9.83
CA ASN A 86 -0.41 13.04 -10.04
C ASN A 86 0.09 14.38 -9.48
N ASN A 87 -0.74 15.43 -9.48
CA ASN A 87 -0.38 16.70 -8.85
C ASN A 87 -0.37 16.59 -7.33
N GLU A 88 -1.36 15.90 -6.76
CA GLU A 88 -1.40 15.55 -5.33
C GLU A 88 -0.18 14.71 -4.95
N LEU A 89 0.16 13.70 -5.74
CA LEU A 89 1.36 12.89 -5.53
C LEU A 89 2.64 13.73 -5.59
N ARG A 90 2.79 14.67 -6.52
CA ARG A 90 3.95 15.56 -6.58
C ARG A 90 4.08 16.42 -5.33
N LYS A 91 2.98 17.04 -4.89
CA LYS A 91 2.96 17.86 -3.66
C LYS A 91 3.30 17.02 -2.43
N PHE A 92 2.69 15.84 -2.31
CA PHE A 92 2.97 14.89 -1.24
C PHE A 92 4.46 14.51 -1.21
N VAL A 93 5.00 14.14 -2.36
CA VAL A 93 6.39 13.70 -2.48
C VAL A 93 7.37 14.83 -2.11
N GLN A 94 7.09 16.07 -2.49
CA GLN A 94 7.91 17.23 -2.09
C GLN A 94 7.88 17.47 -0.58
N ALA A 95 6.70 17.39 0.04
CA ALA A 95 6.57 17.55 1.49
C ALA A 95 7.25 16.39 2.24
N MET A 96 7.10 15.15 1.75
CA MET A 96 7.78 13.98 2.28
C MET A 96 9.30 14.08 2.14
N GLU A 97 9.81 14.58 1.02
CA GLU A 97 11.25 14.83 0.80
C GLU A 97 11.81 15.77 1.88
N ALA A 98 11.13 16.91 2.10
CA ALA A 98 11.53 17.89 3.11
C ALA A 98 11.50 17.31 4.53
N ALA A 99 10.43 16.59 4.90
CA ALA A 99 10.28 16.00 6.22
C ALA A 99 11.33 14.90 6.49
N LEU A 100 11.60 14.02 5.51
CA LEU A 100 12.64 13.00 5.63
C LEU A 100 14.04 13.60 5.79
N ALA A 101 14.35 14.65 5.04
CA ALA A 101 15.61 15.37 5.17
C ALA A 101 15.74 16.03 6.55
N SER A 102 14.66 16.62 7.07
CA SER A 102 14.61 17.21 8.40
C SER A 102 14.81 16.16 9.51
N ILE A 103 14.16 15.00 9.40
CA ILE A 103 14.33 13.88 10.35
C ILE A 103 15.78 13.40 10.35
N ALA A 104 16.39 13.21 9.18
CA ALA A 104 17.77 12.74 9.06
C ALA A 104 18.76 13.75 9.66
N LYS A 105 18.58 15.05 9.38
CA LYS A 105 19.42 16.13 9.92
C LYS A 105 19.36 16.22 11.45
N ASN A 106 18.19 15.96 12.02
CA ASN A 106 17.95 16.06 13.47
C ASN A 106 18.03 14.70 14.18
N ALA A 107 18.54 13.64 13.53
CA ALA A 107 18.56 12.29 14.09
C ALA A 107 19.33 12.18 15.42
N ASP A 108 20.41 12.95 15.56
CA ASP A 108 21.26 13.09 16.75
C ASP A 108 21.06 14.45 17.47
N GLY A 109 20.04 15.22 17.06
CA GLY A 109 19.77 16.58 17.54
C GLY A 109 18.81 16.66 18.73
N PRO A 110 18.33 17.86 19.08
CA PRO A 110 17.34 18.05 20.14
C PRO A 110 16.05 17.27 19.86
N GLN A 111 15.56 16.53 20.86
CA GLN A 111 14.38 15.66 20.72
C GLN A 111 13.13 16.40 20.22
N HIS A 112 12.96 17.66 20.61
CA HIS A 112 11.84 18.49 20.17
C HIS A 112 11.85 18.76 18.66
N GLU A 113 13.01 19.05 18.06
CA GLU A 113 13.12 19.31 16.62
C GLU A 113 12.87 18.03 15.81
N LEU A 114 13.38 16.89 16.30
CA LEU A 114 13.08 15.58 15.72
C LEU A 114 11.59 15.26 15.79
N GLN A 115 10.92 15.57 16.90
CA GLN A 115 9.49 15.30 17.07
C GLN A 115 8.67 16.12 16.06
N ILE A 116 8.94 17.42 15.91
CA ILE A 116 8.27 18.26 14.91
C ILE A 116 8.40 17.67 13.52
N ALA A 117 9.60 17.26 13.11
CA ALA A 117 9.82 16.68 11.78
C ALA A 117 9.08 15.33 11.59
N CYS A 118 8.96 14.53 12.65
CA CYS A 118 8.17 13.29 12.63
C CYS A 118 6.66 13.57 12.50
N ASP A 119 6.15 14.61 13.18
CA ASP A 119 4.76 15.02 13.14
C ASP A 119 4.40 15.63 11.77
N GLU A 120 5.29 16.45 11.20
CA GLU A 120 5.14 16.97 9.84
C GLU A 120 5.06 15.84 8.80
N LEU A 121 5.90 14.81 8.93
CA LEU A 121 5.81 13.63 8.06
C LEU A 121 4.49 12.89 8.26
N TRP A 122 4.01 12.80 9.50
CA TRP A 122 2.75 12.13 9.81
C TRP A 122 1.55 12.83 9.19
N ASP A 123 1.44 14.15 9.35
CA ASP A 123 0.38 14.96 8.75
C ASP A 123 0.32 14.77 7.23
N VAL A 124 1.49 14.79 6.59
CA VAL A 124 1.63 14.58 5.14
C VAL A 124 1.14 13.19 4.74
N VAL A 125 1.51 12.15 5.48
CA VAL A 125 1.06 10.76 5.27
C VAL A 125 -0.45 10.63 5.44
N LEU A 126 -1.01 11.20 6.50
CA LEU A 126 -2.43 11.09 6.83
C LEU A 126 -3.29 11.80 5.79
N ILE A 127 -2.93 13.02 5.40
CA ILE A 127 -3.63 13.81 4.38
C ILE A 127 -3.63 13.08 3.03
N PHE A 128 -2.49 12.55 2.60
CA PHE A 128 -2.39 11.86 1.31
C PHE A 128 -3.17 10.54 1.28
N ASN A 129 -3.24 9.81 2.38
CA ASN A 129 -3.95 8.54 2.46
C ASN A 129 -5.43 8.70 2.88
N ARG A 130 -5.93 9.91 3.13
CA ARG A 130 -7.29 10.16 3.62
C ARG A 130 -8.37 9.38 2.86
N SER A 131 -8.41 9.50 1.53
CA SER A 131 -9.43 8.84 0.71
C SER A 131 -9.35 7.30 0.78
N LYS A 132 -8.14 6.75 0.88
CA LYS A 132 -7.91 5.32 1.08
C LYS A 132 -8.41 4.86 2.46
N ILE A 133 -8.12 5.63 3.50
CA ILE A 133 -8.54 5.34 4.86
C ILE A 133 -10.07 5.40 4.96
N GLU A 134 -10.70 6.44 4.41
CA GLU A 134 -12.16 6.57 4.37
C GLU A 134 -12.83 5.38 3.66
N LEU A 135 -12.25 4.92 2.55
CA LEU A 135 -12.74 3.71 1.87
C LEU A 135 -12.60 2.45 2.73
N ILE A 136 -11.52 2.31 3.51
CA ILE A 136 -11.35 1.19 4.45
C ILE A 136 -12.38 1.26 5.57
N ILE A 137 -12.64 2.45 6.12
CA ILE A 137 -13.68 2.68 7.14
C ILE A 137 -15.06 2.30 6.60
N GLN A 138 -15.39 2.68 5.36
CA GLN A 138 -16.64 2.27 4.72
C GLN A 138 -16.75 0.75 4.57
N ARG A 139 -15.66 0.07 4.19
CA ARG A 139 -15.64 -1.40 4.11
C ARG A 139 -15.76 -2.05 5.49
N LEU A 140 -15.19 -1.43 6.52
CA LEU A 140 -15.36 -1.86 7.92
C LEU A 140 -16.80 -1.69 8.40
N LYS A 141 -17.47 -0.56 8.12
CA LYS A 141 -18.91 -0.39 8.40
C LYS A 141 -19.70 -1.53 7.77
N LYS A 142 -19.48 -1.74 6.48
CA LYS A 142 -20.14 -2.79 5.71
C LYS A 142 -19.91 -4.19 6.27
N ILE A 143 -18.68 -4.55 6.69
CA ILE A 143 -18.45 -5.90 7.24
C ILE A 143 -19.16 -6.11 8.58
N PHE A 144 -19.26 -5.08 9.42
CA PHE A 144 -20.04 -5.17 10.65
C PHE A 144 -21.56 -5.27 10.37
N GLU A 145 -22.05 -4.59 9.33
CA GLU A 145 -23.45 -4.68 8.88
C GLU A 145 -23.77 -6.06 8.28
N ASP A 146 -22.93 -6.57 7.36
CA ASP A 146 -23.11 -7.86 6.70
C ASP A 146 -23.13 -9.03 7.70
N TYR A 147 -22.42 -8.89 8.84
CA TYR A 147 -22.34 -9.88 9.91
C TYR A 147 -22.99 -9.41 11.23
N GLN A 148 -23.97 -8.51 11.15
CA GLN A 148 -24.57 -7.86 12.32
C GLN A 148 -25.04 -8.84 13.39
N THR A 149 -25.71 -9.94 13.02
CA THR A 149 -26.16 -10.96 13.99
C THR A 149 -24.98 -11.55 14.77
N THR A 150 -23.91 -11.96 14.08
CA THR A 150 -22.71 -12.51 14.74
C THR A 150 -22.00 -11.47 15.61
N TYR A 151 -22.00 -10.20 15.20
CA TYR A 151 -21.44 -9.13 16.00
C TYR A 151 -22.28 -8.84 17.26
N VAL A 152 -23.61 -8.84 17.16
CA VAL A 152 -24.50 -8.68 18.33
C VAL A 152 -24.34 -9.85 19.30
N ASP A 153 -24.25 -11.09 18.80
CA ASP A 153 -23.97 -12.28 19.63
C ASP A 153 -22.61 -12.18 20.33
N LEU A 154 -21.59 -11.60 19.67
CA LEU A 154 -20.31 -11.31 20.32
C LEU A 154 -20.50 -10.32 21.48
N VAL A 155 -21.19 -9.21 21.23
CA VAL A 155 -21.45 -8.17 22.24
C VAL A 155 -22.20 -8.78 23.44
N ALA A 156 -23.30 -9.49 23.20
CA ALA A 156 -24.09 -10.13 24.26
C ALA A 156 -23.24 -11.10 25.11
N ARG A 157 -22.39 -11.90 24.47
CA ARG A 157 -21.41 -12.78 25.17
C ARG A 157 -20.38 -12.00 25.98
N MET A 158 -19.87 -10.86 25.47
CA MET A 158 -18.91 -10.02 26.22
C MET A 158 -19.53 -9.41 27.48
N PHE A 159 -20.82 -9.06 27.42
CA PHE A 159 -21.57 -8.50 28.54
C PHE A 159 -22.20 -9.57 29.45
N GLY A 160 -22.01 -10.87 29.17
CA GLY A 160 -22.51 -11.98 29.99
C GLY A 160 -24.03 -12.15 29.96
N ILE A 161 -24.71 -11.61 28.93
CA ILE A 161 -26.18 -11.65 28.82
C ILE A 161 -26.69 -13.06 28.50
N ASP A 162 -25.90 -13.87 27.78
CA ASP A 162 -26.26 -15.23 27.36
C ASP A 162 -25.54 -16.35 28.16
N ASP A 163 -24.87 -16.02 29.26
CA ASP A 163 -24.05 -17.00 30.02
C ASP A 163 -24.89 -17.74 31.07
N LEU A 164 -25.80 -18.60 30.61
CA LEU A 164 -26.59 -19.49 31.48
C LEU A 164 -25.77 -20.65 32.07
N GLU A 165 -24.63 -21.00 31.45
CA GLU A 165 -23.79 -22.13 31.86
C GLU A 165 -22.30 -21.87 31.61
N CYS A 166 -21.64 -21.21 32.55
CA CYS A 166 -20.22 -21.36 32.88
C CYS A 166 -19.26 -21.63 31.69
N LYS A 167 -19.05 -20.65 30.80
CA LYS A 167 -17.89 -20.65 29.86
C LYS A 167 -17.05 -19.37 29.91
N HIS A 168 -17.07 -18.64 31.02
CA HIS A 168 -16.27 -17.44 31.24
C HIS A 168 -14.74 -17.62 31.07
N TYR A 169 -14.20 -18.84 31.20
CA TYR A 169 -12.76 -19.08 31.25
C TYR A 169 -12.04 -19.13 29.90
N MET A 170 -12.74 -19.01 28.77
CA MET A 170 -12.14 -19.15 27.42
C MET A 170 -12.52 -18.01 26.46
N LEU A 171 -13.22 -16.98 26.95
CA LEU A 171 -13.63 -15.85 26.12
C LEU A 171 -12.50 -14.83 26.05
N ASP A 172 -12.04 -14.53 24.84
CA ASP A 172 -10.99 -13.54 24.57
C ASP A 172 -11.52 -12.11 24.77
N ARG A 173 -11.59 -11.68 26.04
CA ARG A 173 -12.15 -10.38 26.44
C ARG A 173 -11.35 -9.21 25.91
N GLU A 174 -10.02 -9.31 25.96
CA GLU A 174 -9.14 -8.26 25.42
C GLU A 174 -9.44 -7.99 23.94
N LEU A 175 -9.53 -9.04 23.12
CA LEU A 175 -9.86 -8.88 21.71
C LEU A 175 -11.33 -8.42 21.52
N GLY A 176 -12.26 -8.95 22.31
CA GLY A 176 -13.67 -8.54 22.29
C GLY A 176 -13.84 -7.04 22.52
N ASP A 177 -13.25 -6.52 23.60
CA ASP A 177 -13.29 -5.10 23.95
C ASP A 177 -12.70 -4.22 22.83
N ARG A 178 -11.58 -4.65 22.24
CA ARG A 178 -10.95 -3.93 21.12
C ARG A 178 -11.82 -3.93 19.85
N ILE A 179 -12.50 -5.03 19.54
CA ILE A 179 -13.44 -5.09 18.39
C ILE A 179 -14.65 -4.18 18.63
N ILE A 180 -15.21 -4.21 19.85
CA ILE A 180 -16.36 -3.37 20.21
C ILE A 180 -15.97 -1.89 20.14
N SER A 181 -14.82 -1.52 20.72
CA SER A 181 -14.30 -0.16 20.67
C SER A 181 -14.04 0.30 19.24
N LEU A 182 -13.40 -0.54 18.41
CA LEU A 182 -13.18 -0.26 17.00
C LEU A 182 -14.52 -0.03 16.25
N SER A 183 -15.51 -0.90 16.46
CA SER A 183 -16.84 -0.74 15.85
C SER A 183 -17.51 0.56 16.26
N GLN A 184 -17.43 0.94 17.54
CA GLN A 184 -17.97 2.21 18.05
C GLN A 184 -17.31 3.41 17.39
N GLN A 185 -15.97 3.45 17.32
CA GLN A 185 -15.21 4.52 16.67
C GLN A 185 -15.52 4.63 15.17
N ILE A 186 -15.65 3.48 14.49
CA ILE A 186 -16.04 3.45 13.07
C ILE A 186 -17.45 4.03 12.90
N ASN A 187 -18.39 3.63 13.74
CA ASN A 187 -19.78 4.08 13.63
C ASN A 187 -19.94 5.56 13.99
N SER A 188 -19.14 6.08 14.91
CA SER A 188 -19.11 7.50 15.25
C SER A 188 -18.33 8.36 14.26
N TYR A 189 -17.59 7.75 13.31
CA TYR A 189 -16.72 8.47 12.39
C TYR A 189 -17.46 9.56 11.61
N ASP A 190 -17.03 10.81 11.81
CA ASP A 190 -17.67 12.03 11.31
C ASP A 190 -16.98 12.64 10.07
N GLY A 191 -15.84 12.09 9.64
CA GLY A 191 -15.07 12.63 8.52
C GLY A 191 -13.87 13.48 8.93
N SER A 192 -13.66 13.72 10.22
CA SER A 192 -12.57 14.56 10.73
C SER A 192 -11.21 13.85 10.69
N VAL A 193 -10.15 14.65 10.50
CA VAL A 193 -8.77 14.15 10.48
C VAL A 193 -8.35 13.58 11.84
N LYS A 194 -8.87 14.15 12.93
CA LYS A 194 -8.61 13.67 14.30
C LYS A 194 -9.13 12.25 14.53
N GLU A 195 -10.32 11.95 14.03
CA GLU A 195 -10.88 10.60 14.16
C GLU A 195 -10.20 9.61 13.21
N LEU A 196 -9.82 10.05 12.01
CA LEU A 196 -8.97 9.25 11.11
C LEU A 196 -7.67 8.82 11.79
N ASP A 197 -6.98 9.79 12.39
CA ASP A 197 -5.74 9.58 13.15
C ASP A 197 -5.94 8.54 14.25
N THR A 198 -6.97 8.71 15.07
CA THR A 198 -7.30 7.80 16.18
C THR A 198 -7.60 6.37 15.68
N LEU A 199 -8.35 6.24 14.58
CA LEU A 199 -8.70 4.95 13.98
C LEU A 199 -7.48 4.23 13.41
N VAL A 200 -6.59 4.96 12.74
CA VAL A 200 -5.35 4.39 12.18
C VAL A 200 -4.45 3.89 13.30
N HIS A 201 -4.24 4.69 14.35
CA HIS A 201 -3.46 4.30 15.53
C HIS A 201 -4.07 3.10 16.24
N THR A 202 -5.38 3.09 16.46
CA THR A 202 -6.08 1.96 17.09
C THR A 202 -5.88 0.67 16.30
N ALA A 203 -6.07 0.70 14.97
CA ALA A 203 -5.93 -0.49 14.13
C ALA A 203 -4.49 -0.99 14.07
N SER A 204 -3.52 -0.09 13.98
CA SER A 204 -2.10 -0.42 14.00
C SER A 204 -1.67 -1.02 15.35
N GLU A 205 -2.11 -0.43 16.46
CA GLU A 205 -1.88 -0.95 17.81
C GLU A 205 -2.44 -2.38 17.94
N MET A 206 -3.66 -2.64 17.46
CA MET A 206 -4.24 -3.99 17.46
C MET A 206 -3.34 -5.00 16.76
N THR A 207 -2.76 -4.66 15.60
CA THR A 207 -1.85 -5.57 14.88
C THR A 207 -0.50 -5.79 15.59
N ARG A 208 -0.07 -4.84 16.41
CA ARG A 208 1.21 -4.89 17.15
C ARG A 208 1.08 -5.61 18.47
N VAL A 209 0.03 -5.31 19.23
CA VAL A 209 -0.16 -5.77 20.61
C VAL A 209 -0.85 -7.14 20.66
N LEU A 210 -1.85 -7.36 19.80
CA LEU A 210 -2.61 -8.60 19.81
C LEU A 210 -1.91 -9.67 18.97
N LEU A 211 -1.09 -10.49 19.63
CA LEU A 211 -0.42 -11.62 18.99
C LEU A 211 -1.44 -12.60 18.40
N HIS A 212 -1.14 -13.17 17.23
CA HIS A 212 -2.02 -14.12 16.53
C HIS A 212 -3.44 -13.57 16.29
N LEU A 213 -3.54 -12.26 16.01
CA LEU A 213 -4.81 -11.56 15.86
C LEU A 213 -5.80 -12.28 14.92
N ARG A 214 -5.33 -12.80 13.77
CA ARG A 214 -6.19 -13.50 12.80
C ARG A 214 -6.79 -14.78 13.39
N GLU A 215 -5.97 -15.59 14.06
CA GLU A 215 -6.41 -16.82 14.69
C GLU A 215 -7.36 -16.55 15.86
N ARG A 216 -7.04 -15.54 16.69
CA ARG A 216 -7.90 -15.09 17.80
C ARG A 216 -9.25 -14.59 17.28
N LEU A 217 -9.27 -13.80 16.20
CA LEU A 217 -10.50 -13.35 15.54
C LEU A 217 -11.36 -14.52 15.05
N ARG A 218 -10.76 -15.51 14.38
CA ARG A 218 -11.47 -16.71 13.91
C ARG A 218 -12.07 -17.50 15.06
N SER A 219 -11.33 -17.66 16.15
CA SER A 219 -11.79 -18.36 17.35
C SER A 219 -12.95 -17.61 18.02
N LEU A 220 -12.82 -16.30 18.18
CA LEU A 220 -13.79 -15.47 18.91
C LEU A 220 -15.11 -15.29 18.14
N LEU A 221 -15.01 -15.04 16.83
CA LEU A 221 -16.16 -14.74 15.97
C LEU A 221 -16.82 -16.01 15.40
N GLN A 222 -16.11 -17.14 15.39
CA GLN A 222 -16.58 -18.44 14.86
C GLN A 222 -17.09 -18.38 13.41
N ARG A 223 -16.78 -17.30 12.69
CA ARG A 223 -17.15 -17.04 11.30
C ARG A 223 -15.92 -16.61 10.53
N THR A 224 -15.30 -17.54 9.81
CA THR A 224 -14.02 -17.33 9.12
C THR A 224 -14.05 -16.16 8.14
N LEU A 225 -15.14 -15.97 7.39
CA LEU A 225 -15.25 -14.87 6.42
C LEU A 225 -15.29 -13.50 7.11
N PHE A 226 -16.03 -13.39 8.22
CA PHE A 226 -16.07 -12.17 9.02
C PHE A 226 -14.71 -11.89 9.65
N ALA A 227 -14.11 -12.90 10.29
CA ALA A 227 -12.82 -12.78 10.96
C ALA A 227 -11.69 -12.41 10.00
N ASP A 228 -11.61 -13.06 8.84
CA ASP A 228 -10.56 -12.79 7.85
C ASP A 228 -10.75 -11.42 7.20
N GLY A 229 -11.99 -11.06 6.84
CA GLY A 229 -12.27 -9.74 6.26
C GLY A 229 -11.98 -8.61 7.26
N LEU A 230 -12.35 -8.79 8.54
CA LEU A 230 -12.08 -7.82 9.59
C LEU A 230 -10.57 -7.70 9.84
N TYR A 231 -9.85 -8.82 9.90
CA TYR A 231 -8.39 -8.84 10.02
C TYR A 231 -7.71 -8.07 8.88
N ASP A 232 -8.07 -8.36 7.63
CA ASP A 232 -7.48 -7.72 6.45
C ASP A 232 -7.75 -6.21 6.46
N LEU A 233 -8.95 -5.79 6.86
CA LEU A 233 -9.32 -4.38 6.97
C LEU A 233 -8.59 -3.65 8.11
N ILE A 234 -8.43 -4.27 9.29
CA ILE A 234 -7.61 -3.74 10.39
C ILE A 234 -6.16 -3.57 9.93
N CYS A 235 -5.62 -4.57 9.23
CA CYS A 235 -4.27 -4.49 8.68
C CYS A 235 -4.16 -3.34 7.68
N MET A 236 -5.12 -3.17 6.77
CA MET A 236 -5.11 -2.04 5.83
C MET A 236 -5.26 -0.69 6.54
N LEU A 237 -6.11 -0.59 7.56
CA LEU A 237 -6.35 0.65 8.30
C LEU A 237 -5.09 1.13 9.04
N GLY A 238 -4.37 0.23 9.72
CA GLY A 238 -3.12 0.57 10.42
C GLY A 238 -1.89 0.68 9.51
N PHE A 239 -2.01 0.42 8.21
CA PHE A 239 -0.86 0.42 7.30
C PHE A 239 -0.13 1.77 7.19
N PRO A 240 -0.80 2.95 7.12
CA PRO A 240 -0.13 4.24 7.02
C PRO A 240 0.84 4.53 8.16
N GLU A 241 0.46 4.24 9.41
CA GLU A 241 1.35 4.42 10.57
C GLU A 241 2.60 3.53 10.47
N ARG A 242 2.42 2.27 10.05
CA ARG A 242 3.57 1.38 9.84
C ARG A 242 4.50 1.87 8.75
N VAL A 243 3.99 2.50 7.69
CA VAL A 243 4.84 3.14 6.67
C VAL A 243 5.55 4.35 7.25
N HIS A 244 4.84 5.21 7.99
CA HIS A 244 5.43 6.37 8.69
C HIS A 244 6.60 5.96 9.57
N HIS A 245 6.42 4.98 10.46
CA HIS A 245 7.48 4.52 11.33
C HIS A 245 8.67 3.94 10.57
N THR A 246 8.45 3.16 9.51
CA THR A 246 9.53 2.68 8.65
C THR A 246 10.29 3.84 8.01
N MET A 247 9.58 4.88 7.55
CA MET A 247 10.18 6.07 6.95
C MET A 247 11.03 6.86 7.97
N VAL A 248 10.48 7.16 9.15
CA VAL A 248 11.19 7.83 10.24
C VAL A 248 12.45 7.05 10.62
N ARG A 249 12.31 5.74 10.85
CA ARG A 249 13.43 4.88 11.25
C ARG A 249 14.51 4.81 10.16
N SER A 250 14.11 4.76 8.90
CA SER A 250 15.04 4.75 7.76
C SER A 250 15.80 6.06 7.65
N ALA A 251 15.11 7.21 7.80
CA ALA A 251 15.71 8.53 7.78
C ALA A 251 16.71 8.73 8.93
N ARG A 252 16.37 8.28 10.14
CA ARG A 252 17.28 8.34 11.30
C ARG A 252 18.50 7.43 11.14
N ALA A 253 18.32 6.26 10.52
CA ALA A 253 19.40 5.29 10.38
C ALA A 253 20.41 5.63 9.27
N SER A 254 20.08 6.56 8.36
CA SER A 254 20.96 6.89 7.23
C SER A 254 20.98 8.39 6.95
N LYS A 255 22.17 8.98 7.09
CA LYS A 255 22.47 10.36 6.67
C LYS A 255 22.16 10.62 5.19
N GLY A 256 22.06 9.57 4.38
CA GLY A 256 21.69 9.69 2.97
C GLY A 256 20.32 10.34 2.74
N PHE A 257 19.44 10.29 3.74
CA PHE A 257 18.13 10.94 3.69
C PHE A 257 18.19 12.46 3.83
N GLU A 258 19.28 13.05 4.33
CA GLU A 258 19.49 14.51 4.32
C GLU A 258 19.46 15.10 2.90
N HIS A 259 19.79 14.26 1.90
CA HIS A 259 19.79 14.61 0.49
C HIS A 259 18.89 13.67 -0.32
N VAL A 260 17.78 13.21 0.27
CA VAL A 260 16.81 12.40 -0.49
C VAL A 260 16.18 13.22 -1.61
N LYS A 261 16.06 12.64 -2.80
CA LYS A 261 15.42 13.26 -3.97
C LYS A 261 14.47 12.30 -4.64
N PHE A 262 13.27 12.78 -4.95
CA PHE A 262 12.30 12.01 -5.70
C PHE A 262 12.24 12.44 -7.17
N HIS A 263 12.26 11.44 -8.05
CA HIS A 263 12.27 11.62 -9.50
C HIS A 263 11.05 10.96 -10.13
N PHE A 264 10.29 11.69 -10.94
CA PHE A 264 9.17 11.12 -11.68
C PHE A 264 9.65 10.60 -13.03
N ARG A 265 9.69 9.27 -13.21
CA ARG A 265 9.98 8.65 -14.51
C ARG A 265 8.66 8.54 -15.30
N PRO A 266 8.62 8.98 -16.56
CA PRO A 266 7.50 8.63 -17.43
C PRO A 266 7.47 7.10 -17.56
N SER A 267 6.28 6.50 -17.45
CA SER A 267 6.10 5.10 -17.79
C SER A 267 6.57 4.92 -19.22
N SER A 268 7.62 4.11 -19.42
CA SER A 268 8.01 3.68 -20.75
C SER A 268 6.79 3.04 -21.40
N PRO A 269 6.43 3.39 -22.64
CA PRO A 269 5.45 2.59 -23.35
C PRO A 269 6.00 1.17 -23.36
N GLY A 270 5.21 0.21 -22.87
CA GLY A 270 5.53 -1.20 -23.10
C GLY A 270 5.83 -1.34 -24.58
N LYS A 271 6.98 -1.94 -24.92
CA LYS A 271 7.34 -2.22 -26.30
C LYS A 271 6.13 -2.85 -26.96
N ALA A 272 5.42 -2.10 -27.80
CA ALA A 272 4.54 -2.70 -28.77
C ALA A 272 5.48 -3.45 -29.70
N VAL A 273 5.60 -4.76 -29.49
CA VAL A 273 6.15 -5.65 -30.51
C VAL A 273 5.10 -5.66 -31.61
N SER A 274 5.18 -4.68 -32.50
CA SER A 274 4.55 -4.77 -33.80
C SER A 274 5.33 -5.84 -34.56
N PHE A 275 4.81 -7.07 -34.57
CA PHE A 275 5.15 -7.99 -35.64
C PHE A 275 4.69 -7.32 -36.93
N ALA A 276 5.64 -6.96 -37.78
CA ALA A 276 5.32 -6.73 -39.18
C ALA A 276 4.79 -8.06 -39.72
N VAL A 277 3.47 -8.19 -39.77
CA VAL A 277 2.84 -9.24 -40.57
C VAL A 277 3.15 -8.87 -42.00
N ALA A 278 4.03 -9.64 -42.64
CA ALA A 278 4.23 -9.57 -44.07
C ALA A 278 2.89 -9.94 -44.72
N THR A 279 2.16 -8.94 -45.18
CA THR A 279 0.97 -9.17 -46.00
C THR A 279 1.46 -9.67 -47.34
N GLU A 280 1.42 -10.99 -47.53
CA GLU A 280 1.40 -11.59 -48.86
C GLU A 280 0.17 -11.04 -49.60
N SER A 281 0.37 -10.15 -50.57
CA SER A 281 -0.64 -9.87 -51.59
C SER A 281 -0.29 -10.63 -52.86
N SER A 282 -0.84 -11.83 -52.94
CA SER A 282 -0.99 -12.58 -54.19
C SER A 282 -2.06 -11.90 -55.06
N MET A 283 -1.66 -11.48 -56.27
CA MET A 283 -2.33 -11.59 -57.59
C MET A 283 -3.87 -11.41 -57.66
N GLN A 284 -4.48 -10.58 -58.52
CA GLN A 284 -4.37 -10.39 -60.00
C GLN A 284 -5.56 -9.46 -60.46
N PRO A 285 -5.89 -9.20 -61.75
CA PRO A 285 -5.15 -8.90 -63.00
C PRO A 285 -5.68 -7.67 -63.82
N ASP A 286 -4.99 -7.40 -64.95
CA ASP A 286 -5.41 -6.69 -66.21
C ASP A 286 -5.58 -5.15 -66.21
N ALA A 287 -5.14 -4.37 -67.21
CA ALA A 287 -4.88 -4.66 -68.63
C ALA A 287 -3.89 -3.67 -69.32
N LYS A 288 -3.33 -4.15 -70.45
CA LYS A 288 -2.78 -3.44 -71.63
C LYS A 288 -1.30 -2.97 -71.64
N LYS A 289 -0.48 -3.81 -72.29
CA LYS A 289 0.72 -3.47 -73.10
C LYS A 289 0.31 -2.63 -74.34
N PRO A 290 1.20 -1.80 -74.95
CA PRO A 290 2.32 -2.33 -75.76
C PRO A 290 3.64 -1.54 -75.76
N TRP A 291 4.75 -2.29 -75.95
CA TRP A 291 5.96 -1.95 -76.75
C TRP A 291 6.90 -0.86 -76.18
N LEU A 292 8.23 -0.94 -76.14
CA LEU A 292 9.28 -1.78 -76.71
C LEU A 292 10.45 -1.84 -75.70
N SER A 293 11.20 -2.94 -75.70
CA SER A 293 12.64 -2.92 -75.42
C SER A 293 13.34 -2.98 -76.79
N PRO A 294 14.62 -2.61 -76.96
CA PRO A 294 15.65 -3.51 -76.44
C PRO A 294 17.04 -2.90 -76.17
N GLN A 295 17.89 -3.73 -75.54
CA GLN A 295 19.34 -3.85 -75.81
C GLN A 295 20.27 -2.80 -75.18
N ARG A 296 21.45 -3.13 -74.65
CA ARG A 296 22.19 -4.40 -74.48
C ARG A 296 23.45 -4.07 -73.65
N GLN A 297 23.98 -5.08 -72.94
CA GLN A 297 25.42 -5.43 -72.77
C GLN A 297 26.42 -4.32 -72.39
N GLU A 298 27.31 -4.46 -71.41
CA GLU A 298 28.35 -5.50 -71.26
C GLU A 298 29.05 -5.21 -69.90
N LYS A 299 29.07 -6.14 -68.93
CA LYS A 299 30.23 -6.99 -68.58
C LYS A 299 31.62 -6.40 -68.90
N LEU A 300 32.41 -6.11 -67.86
CA LEU A 300 33.60 -6.86 -67.39
C LEU A 300 34.66 -5.95 -66.72
N LYS A 301 35.05 -6.37 -65.51
CA LYS A 301 36.39 -6.34 -64.88
C LYS A 301 37.33 -5.14 -65.14
N LEU A 302 37.76 -4.54 -64.04
CA LEU A 302 39.12 -4.70 -63.51
C LEU A 302 39.08 -4.73 -61.99
#